data_AF-A0A2V7KU85-F1
#
_entry.id   AF-A0A2V7KU85-F1
#
_cell.length_a   1.000
_cell.length_b   1.000
_cell.length_c   1.000
_cell.angle_alpha   90.00
_cell.angle_beta   90.00
_cell.angle_gamma   90.00
#
_symmetry.space_group_name_H-M   'P 1'
#
loop_
_entity.id
_entity.type
_entity.pdbx_description
1 polymer ?
#
loop_
_entity_poly.entity_id
_entity_poly.type
_entity_poly.pdbx_seq_one_letter_code
_entity_poly.pdbx_strand_id
1 'polypeptide(L)'
;MALAVAIFALVVVGALVAGAFFAGTQEQRVGENQRRVQQSFGVAEAGAQERVMSWQPEQMNKRLPYPQDSVVIGPNQPAPSGTGSYGGYSYKLGSNIFLIDVTGRDRASAGGAIAGGGGARQRIGLITRIAPIDFGIHASLTTQGGVSLSGNADVNGADQVPTGWASCDPPGATQPGIRDNGSNVSTSGNGSVQGNPPVVNDPTINNNSFTTFGGATYAQLAARATITLGSGTYKTNPALNGAGQCNQANLLNWGDGMNPAAPCGNYFPIIHIAGSATLNGDQGQGILLVDGDLNVQGSYQFFGIVIIQGDLKTSGGGSTDAHFWGGVMAQNADLSVQNLSGKATLNYSSCSILSALQATSPISMMRQRGWVQLY
;
A
#
# COMPACT_ATOMS: atom_id res chain seq x y z
N MET A 1 11.87 -54.65 69.18
CA MET A 1 10.75 -54.29 68.28
C MET A 1 10.63 -52.78 68.04
N ALA A 2 10.73 -51.92 69.06
CA ALA A 2 10.59 -50.45 68.89
C ALA A 2 11.61 -49.81 67.91
N LEU A 3 12.88 -50.24 67.92
CA LEU A 3 13.92 -49.67 67.06
C LEU A 3 13.70 -49.98 65.56
N ALA A 4 13.24 -51.18 65.23
CA ALA A 4 12.94 -51.56 63.84
C ALA A 4 11.75 -50.76 63.27
N VAL A 5 10.72 -50.52 64.09
CA VAL A 5 9.56 -49.69 63.72
C VAL A 5 9.97 -48.23 63.52
N ALA A 6 10.86 -47.69 64.36
CA ALA A 6 11.37 -46.33 64.21
C ALA A 6 12.19 -46.12 62.93
N ILE A 7 13.06 -47.07 62.57
CA ILE A 7 13.85 -47.01 61.33
C ILE A 7 12.91 -47.08 60.10
N PHE A 8 11.94 -47.99 60.11
CA PHE A 8 10.96 -48.11 59.03
C PHE A 8 10.16 -46.81 58.86
N ALA A 9 9.71 -46.21 59.97
CA ALA A 9 9.01 -44.92 59.95
C ALA A 9 9.87 -43.79 59.36
N LEU A 10 11.16 -43.72 59.70
CA LEU A 10 12.08 -42.73 59.13
C LEU A 10 12.28 -42.90 57.63
N VAL A 11 12.38 -44.14 57.14
CA VAL A 11 12.51 -44.43 55.69
C VAL A 11 11.23 -44.02 54.94
N VAL A 12 10.06 -44.34 55.48
CA VAL A 12 8.77 -43.97 54.87
C VAL A 12 8.62 -42.45 54.84
N VAL A 13 8.92 -41.75 55.93
CA VAL A 13 8.89 -40.28 55.97
C VAL A 13 9.90 -39.69 54.98
N GLY A 14 11.13 -40.22 54.93
CA GLY A 14 12.15 -39.79 53.97
C GLY A 14 11.70 -39.95 52.52
N ALA A 15 11.07 -41.08 52.18
CA ALA A 15 10.52 -41.33 50.85
C ALA A 15 9.36 -40.38 50.50
N LEU A 16 8.46 -40.11 51.44
CA LEU A 16 7.35 -39.17 51.24
C LEU A 16 7.83 -37.73 51.04
N VAL A 17 8.80 -37.29 51.85
CA VAL A 17 9.40 -35.95 51.73
C VAL A 17 10.12 -35.81 50.40
N ALA A 18 10.93 -36.80 50.01
CA ALA A 18 11.59 -36.80 48.70
C ALA A 18 10.58 -36.78 47.54
N GLY A 19 9.49 -37.56 47.64
CA GLY A 19 8.40 -37.57 46.67
C GLY A 19 7.70 -36.21 46.55
N ALA A 20 7.41 -35.55 47.67
CA ALA A 20 6.79 -34.22 47.68
C ALA A 20 7.70 -33.13 47.09
N PHE A 21 9.00 -33.14 47.41
CA PHE A 21 9.97 -32.22 46.80
C PHE A 21 10.11 -32.46 45.30
N PHE A 22 10.17 -33.72 44.87
CA PHE A 22 10.25 -34.05 43.46
C PHE A 22 9.00 -33.59 42.70
N ALA A 23 7.80 -33.86 43.22
CA ALA A 23 6.55 -33.38 42.64
C ALA A 23 6.50 -31.84 42.56
N GLY A 24 6.85 -31.15 43.64
CA GLY A 24 6.89 -29.68 43.66
C GLY A 24 7.86 -29.07 42.65
N THR A 25 9.05 -29.68 42.47
CA THR A 25 10.01 -29.20 41.46
C THR A 25 9.55 -29.47 40.03
N GLN A 26 8.81 -30.56 39.78
CA GLN A 26 8.19 -30.80 38.47
C GLN A 26 7.08 -29.81 38.16
N GLU A 27 6.17 -29.58 39.11
CA GLU A 27 5.08 -28.62 38.94
C GLU A 27 5.61 -27.20 38.70
N GLN A 28 6.64 -26.79 39.44
CA GLN A 28 7.29 -25.50 39.20
C GLN A 28 7.87 -25.41 37.77
N ARG A 29 8.56 -26.44 37.30
CA ARG A 29 9.13 -26.46 35.93
C ARG A 29 8.04 -26.43 34.86
N VAL A 30 6.96 -27.19 35.04
CA VAL A 30 5.82 -27.18 34.12
C VAL A 30 5.15 -25.81 34.09
N GLY A 31 4.90 -25.20 35.26
CA GLY A 31 4.31 -23.87 35.36
C GLY A 31 5.19 -22.79 34.73
N GLU A 32 6.50 -22.82 34.97
CA GLU A 32 7.43 -21.89 34.34
C GLU A 32 7.50 -22.07 32.82
N ASN A 33 7.55 -23.31 32.33
CA ASN A 33 7.58 -23.59 30.90
C ASN A 33 6.29 -23.13 30.21
N GLN A 34 5.13 -23.39 30.81
CA GLN A 34 3.84 -22.91 30.29
C GLN A 34 3.81 -21.37 30.25
N ARG A 35 4.24 -20.70 31.33
CA ARG A 35 4.30 -19.23 31.36
C ARG A 35 5.21 -18.68 30.25
N ARG A 36 6.41 -19.25 30.08
CA ARG A 36 7.36 -18.81 29.05
C ARG A 36 6.83 -19.05 27.64
N VAL A 37 6.18 -20.19 27.39
CA VAL A 37 5.53 -20.48 26.11
C VAL A 37 4.43 -19.48 25.79
N GLN A 38 3.57 -19.15 26.75
CA GLN A 38 2.51 -18.14 26.58
C GLN A 38 3.09 -16.74 26.34
N GLN A 39 4.18 -16.38 27.02
CA GLN A 39 4.89 -15.13 26.75
C GLN A 39 5.49 -15.09 25.34
N SER A 40 6.20 -16.14 24.92
CA SER A 40 6.73 -16.24 23.56
C SER A 40 5.65 -16.19 22.49
N PHE A 41 4.47 -16.76 22.77
CA PHE A 41 3.30 -16.67 21.91
C PHE A 41 2.82 -15.21 21.74
N GLY A 42 2.59 -14.51 22.86
CA GLY A 42 2.19 -13.10 22.81
C GLY A 42 3.23 -12.19 22.13
N VAL A 43 4.52 -12.51 22.26
CA VAL A 43 5.61 -11.83 21.53
C VAL A 43 5.52 -12.10 20.02
N ALA A 44 5.23 -13.32 19.61
CA ALA A 44 5.07 -13.67 18.20
C ALA A 44 3.86 -12.94 17.59
N GLU A 45 2.73 -12.89 18.31
CA GLU A 45 1.54 -12.13 17.90
C GLU A 45 1.83 -10.64 17.76
N ALA A 46 2.49 -10.04 18.76
CA ALA A 46 2.88 -8.64 18.71
C ALA A 46 3.79 -8.35 17.50
N GLY A 47 4.77 -9.22 17.22
CA GLY A 47 5.64 -9.08 16.06
C GLY A 47 4.91 -9.19 14.72
N ALA A 48 3.91 -10.07 14.61
CA ALA A 48 3.09 -10.18 13.41
C ALA A 48 2.22 -8.92 13.20
N GLN A 49 1.61 -8.40 14.28
CA GLN A 49 0.82 -7.15 14.21
C GLN A 49 1.70 -5.94 13.87
N GLU A 50 2.89 -5.85 14.47
CA GLU A 50 3.84 -4.78 14.16
C GLU A 50 4.23 -4.80 12.68
N ARG A 51 4.42 -5.99 12.09
CA ARG A 51 4.70 -6.13 10.66
C ARG A 51 3.53 -5.69 9.77
N VAL A 52 2.29 -5.89 10.21
CA VAL A 52 1.10 -5.37 9.51
C VAL A 52 1.06 -3.84 9.55
N MET A 53 1.36 -3.24 10.70
CA MET A 53 1.34 -1.78 10.89
C MET A 53 2.49 -1.07 10.16
N SER A 54 3.68 -1.68 10.16
CA SER A 54 4.89 -1.18 9.50
C SER A 54 5.04 -1.68 8.06
N TRP A 55 3.96 -2.17 7.44
CA TRP A 55 4.01 -2.66 6.07
C TRP A 55 4.42 -1.57 5.09
N GLN A 56 5.36 -1.89 4.20
CA GLN A 56 5.85 -0.99 3.16
C GLN A 56 5.41 -1.52 1.78
N PRO A 57 4.29 -1.01 1.22
CA PRO A 57 3.70 -1.50 -0.03
C PRO A 57 4.69 -1.55 -1.19
N GLU A 58 5.48 -0.49 -1.36
CA GLU A 58 6.38 -0.37 -2.52
C GLU A 58 7.51 -1.39 -2.53
N GLN A 59 7.94 -1.84 -1.35
CA GLN A 59 8.97 -2.85 -1.22
C GLN A 59 8.42 -4.26 -1.31
N MET A 60 7.11 -4.46 -1.07
CA MET A 60 6.49 -5.78 -0.89
C MET A 60 5.50 -6.16 -1.99
N ASN A 61 4.60 -5.26 -2.39
CA ASN A 61 3.41 -5.61 -3.16
C ASN A 61 3.72 -6.02 -4.60
N LYS A 62 4.83 -5.54 -5.18
CA LYS A 62 5.27 -5.89 -6.54
C LYS A 62 6.45 -6.88 -6.58
N ARG A 63 6.84 -7.45 -5.44
CA ARG A 63 7.81 -8.55 -5.41
C ARG A 63 7.29 -9.80 -6.11
N LEU A 64 8.20 -10.72 -6.42
CA LEU A 64 7.87 -12.04 -6.94
C LEU A 64 7.16 -12.87 -5.85
N PRO A 65 6.21 -13.73 -6.22
CA PRO A 65 5.57 -14.62 -5.26
C PRO A 65 6.54 -15.71 -4.77
N TYR A 66 6.25 -16.28 -3.61
CA TYR A 66 6.90 -17.47 -3.07
C TYR A 66 6.82 -18.63 -4.09
N PRO A 67 7.89 -19.44 -4.26
CA PRO A 67 9.12 -19.50 -3.46
C PRO A 67 10.26 -18.59 -3.93
N GLN A 68 10.02 -17.72 -4.91
CA GLN A 68 11.11 -17.00 -5.60
C GLN A 68 11.69 -15.86 -4.74
N ASP A 69 10.94 -15.36 -3.77
CA ASP A 69 11.33 -14.19 -3.00
C ASP A 69 10.73 -14.19 -1.58
N SER A 70 11.41 -13.51 -0.65
CA SER A 70 10.98 -13.30 0.73
C SER A 70 11.65 -12.07 1.33
N VAL A 71 11.00 -11.44 2.30
CA VAL A 71 11.55 -10.28 3.02
C VAL A 71 11.75 -10.61 4.48
N VAL A 72 12.97 -10.41 4.97
CA VAL A 72 13.35 -10.69 6.35
C VAL A 72 12.68 -9.69 7.29
N ILE A 73 12.04 -10.21 8.34
CA ILE A 73 11.73 -9.47 9.56
C ILE A 73 12.94 -9.68 10.46
N GLY A 74 13.67 -8.59 10.76
CA GLY A 74 14.98 -8.65 11.41
C GLY A 74 15.00 -9.60 12.62
N PRO A 75 16.10 -10.30 12.88
CA PRO A 75 16.20 -11.15 14.05
C PRO A 75 16.19 -10.30 15.32
N ASN A 76 15.63 -10.84 16.40
CA ASN A 76 15.65 -10.26 17.74
C ASN A 76 15.10 -8.81 17.82
N GLN A 77 14.12 -8.46 17.00
CA GLN A 77 13.41 -7.19 17.18
C GLN A 77 12.73 -7.17 18.55
N PRO A 78 12.89 -6.11 19.35
CA PRO A 78 12.25 -6.03 20.66
C PRO A 78 10.74 -5.98 20.48
N ALA A 79 10.01 -6.80 21.24
CA ALA A 79 8.56 -6.68 21.31
C ALA A 79 8.19 -5.31 21.91
N PRO A 80 7.17 -4.60 21.41
CA PRO A 80 6.74 -3.31 21.96
C PRO A 80 6.43 -3.34 23.47
N SER A 81 5.99 -4.50 23.97
CA SER A 81 5.70 -4.73 25.39
C SER A 81 6.95 -4.98 26.27
N GLY A 82 8.14 -5.06 25.70
CA GLY A 82 9.39 -5.35 26.42
C GLY A 82 9.47 -6.77 27.02
N THR A 83 8.56 -7.65 26.62
CA THR A 83 8.40 -9.02 27.15
C THR A 83 9.25 -10.07 26.44
N GLY A 84 9.93 -9.70 25.35
CA GLY A 84 10.74 -10.62 24.56
C GLY A 84 11.19 -10.01 23.23
N SER A 85 11.59 -10.88 22.31
CA SER A 85 12.00 -10.50 20.95
C SER A 85 11.40 -11.41 19.89
N TYR A 86 11.26 -10.88 18.67
CA TYR A 86 10.71 -11.60 17.53
C TYR A 86 11.59 -11.46 16.28
N GLY A 87 11.32 -12.28 15.27
CA GLY A 87 11.92 -12.21 13.94
C GLY A 87 11.25 -13.20 13.01
N GLY A 88 11.56 -13.17 11.71
CA GLY A 88 10.93 -14.07 10.76
C GLY A 88 10.97 -13.55 9.32
N TYR A 89 9.89 -13.79 8.57
CA TYR A 89 9.82 -13.49 7.14
C TYR A 89 8.42 -13.03 6.72
N SER A 90 8.37 -12.24 5.66
CA SER A 90 7.16 -11.92 4.91
C SER A 90 7.28 -12.51 3.50
N TYR A 91 6.24 -13.22 3.07
CA TYR A 91 6.15 -13.86 1.77
C TYR A 91 4.95 -13.32 1.02
N LYS A 92 5.09 -13.12 -0.29
CA LYS A 92 3.95 -12.88 -1.17
C LYS A 92 3.46 -14.23 -1.70
N LEU A 93 2.19 -14.58 -1.48
CA LEU A 93 1.63 -15.86 -1.90
C LEU A 93 0.88 -15.77 -3.24
N GLY A 94 0.43 -14.57 -3.61
CA GLY A 94 -0.25 -14.28 -4.87
C GLY A 94 -0.31 -12.77 -5.10
N SER A 95 -1.13 -12.30 -6.03
CA SER A 95 -1.19 -10.87 -6.36
C SER A 95 -1.57 -9.99 -5.16
N ASN A 96 -2.50 -10.47 -4.32
CA ASN A 96 -3.09 -9.68 -3.23
C ASN A 96 -2.98 -10.34 -1.86
N ILE A 97 -2.21 -11.43 -1.71
CA ILE A 97 -2.16 -12.25 -0.48
C ILE A 97 -0.71 -12.40 -0.03
N PHE A 98 -0.49 -12.24 1.27
CA PHE A 98 0.82 -12.38 1.91
C PHE A 98 0.75 -13.31 3.11
N LEU A 99 1.86 -13.94 3.43
CA LEU A 99 2.09 -14.69 4.66
C LEU A 99 3.16 -13.96 5.47
N ILE A 100 2.81 -13.58 6.69
CA ILE A 100 3.73 -13.07 7.69
C ILE A 100 4.03 -14.22 8.64
N ASP A 101 5.28 -14.66 8.65
CA ASP A 101 5.78 -15.75 9.48
C ASP A 101 6.68 -15.15 10.56
N VAL A 102 6.28 -15.29 11.82
CA VAL A 102 6.96 -14.69 12.96
C VAL A 102 7.26 -15.75 14.00
N THR A 103 8.52 -15.77 14.46
CA THR A 103 8.96 -16.50 15.64
C THR A 103 9.21 -15.53 16.78
N GLY A 104 8.49 -15.69 17.88
CA GLY A 104 8.67 -14.95 19.14
C GLY A 104 9.40 -15.77 20.21
N ARG A 105 10.14 -15.07 21.06
CA ARG A 105 10.86 -15.60 22.23
C ARG A 105 10.64 -14.68 23.43
N ASP A 106 10.36 -15.26 24.60
CA ASP A 106 10.28 -14.52 25.85
C ASP A 106 11.64 -13.90 26.22
N ARG A 107 11.63 -12.91 27.12
CA ARG A 107 12.82 -12.17 27.54
C ARG A 107 13.95 -13.06 28.06
N ALA A 108 13.65 -14.11 28.81
CA ALA A 108 14.68 -15.00 29.35
C ALA A 108 15.31 -15.84 28.24
N SER A 109 14.50 -16.40 27.34
CA SER A 109 15.00 -17.18 26.19
C SER A 109 15.74 -16.30 25.18
N ALA A 110 15.30 -15.06 24.98
CA ALA A 110 16.01 -14.07 24.17
C ALA A 110 17.36 -13.68 24.78
N GLY A 111 17.44 -13.59 26.11
CA GLY A 111 18.67 -13.33 26.86
C GLY A 111 19.60 -14.53 27.03
N GLY A 112 19.33 -15.67 26.37
CA GLY A 112 20.16 -16.87 26.43
C GLY A 112 20.01 -17.68 27.72
N ALA A 113 19.00 -17.42 28.55
CA ALA A 113 18.71 -18.20 29.75
C ALA A 113 18.05 -19.55 29.40
N ILE A 114 18.87 -20.46 28.88
CA ILE A 114 18.55 -21.85 28.58
C ILE A 114 18.86 -22.72 29.81
N ALA A 115 17.99 -22.71 30.82
CA ALA A 115 18.15 -23.49 32.05
C ALA A 115 18.05 -25.01 31.79
N GLY A 116 19.06 -25.59 31.12
CA GLY A 116 19.16 -27.01 30.79
C GLY A 116 18.27 -27.49 29.62
N GLY A 117 17.62 -26.60 28.87
CA GLY A 117 16.76 -26.93 27.72
C GLY A 117 16.78 -25.86 26.62
N GLY A 118 16.15 -26.15 25.47
CA GLY A 118 15.95 -25.15 24.41
C GLY A 118 14.95 -24.09 24.87
N GLY A 119 15.33 -22.81 24.89
CA GLY A 119 14.48 -21.71 25.36
C GLY A 119 13.09 -21.70 24.71
N ALA A 120 12.11 -21.08 25.37
CA ALA A 120 10.75 -21.03 24.88
C ALA A 120 10.66 -20.17 23.60
N ARG A 121 10.21 -20.80 22.52
CA ARG A 121 9.93 -20.15 21.23
C ARG A 121 8.53 -20.51 20.77
N GLN A 122 7.86 -19.58 20.11
CA GLN A 122 6.58 -19.83 19.44
C GLN A 122 6.62 -19.21 18.05
N ARG A 123 6.14 -19.94 17.05
CA ARG A 123 6.08 -19.48 15.67
C ARG A 123 4.63 -19.41 15.23
N ILE A 124 4.26 -18.35 14.55
CA ILE A 124 2.92 -18.14 14.02
C ILE A 124 2.98 -17.72 12.56
N GLY A 125 1.96 -18.09 11.80
CA GLY A 125 1.68 -17.61 10.46
C GLY A 125 0.43 -16.74 10.47
N LEU A 126 0.53 -15.57 9.86
CA LEU A 126 -0.58 -14.65 9.66
C LEU A 126 -0.74 -14.37 8.16
N ILE A 127 -1.85 -14.79 7.59
CA ILE A 127 -2.25 -14.47 6.23
C ILE A 127 -2.91 -13.10 6.22
N THR A 128 -2.41 -12.23 5.34
CA THR A 128 -2.93 -10.89 5.13
C THR A 128 -3.27 -10.69 3.66
N ARG A 129 -4.09 -9.68 3.38
CA ARG A 129 -4.43 -9.28 2.02
C ARG A 129 -4.26 -7.79 1.82
N ILE A 130 -4.09 -7.38 0.56
CA ILE A 130 -4.18 -5.96 0.21
C ILE A 130 -5.57 -5.43 0.57
N ALA A 131 -5.61 -4.29 1.25
CA ALA A 131 -6.80 -3.52 1.55
C ALA A 131 -6.76 -2.23 0.72
N PRO A 132 -7.26 -2.26 -0.53
CA PRO A 132 -7.19 -1.10 -1.41
C PRO A 132 -8.04 0.04 -0.85
N ILE A 133 -7.52 1.26 -1.00
CA ILE A 133 -8.25 2.48 -0.65
C ILE A 133 -9.24 2.76 -1.77
N ASP A 134 -10.50 3.00 -1.41
CA ASP A 134 -11.51 3.44 -2.36
C ASP A 134 -11.44 4.95 -2.53
N PHE A 135 -10.93 5.38 -3.68
CA PHE A 135 -10.84 6.79 -4.08
C PHE A 135 -12.16 7.36 -4.61
N GLY A 136 -13.18 6.53 -4.82
CA GLY A 136 -14.46 6.97 -5.37
C GLY A 136 -14.39 7.41 -6.84
N ILE A 137 -13.41 6.88 -7.59
CA ILE A 137 -13.20 7.18 -9.01
C ILE A 137 -14.24 6.44 -9.85
N HIS A 138 -15.26 7.19 -10.29
CA HIS A 138 -16.37 6.69 -11.12
C HIS A 138 -16.50 7.48 -12.43
N ALA A 139 -15.43 8.14 -12.87
CA ALA A 139 -15.37 8.87 -14.13
C ALA A 139 -13.91 9.07 -14.54
N SER A 140 -13.67 9.48 -15.78
CA SER A 140 -12.34 9.92 -16.23
C SER A 140 -11.89 11.17 -15.46
N LEU A 141 -12.78 12.16 -15.37
CA LEU A 141 -12.58 13.38 -14.60
C LEU A 141 -13.70 13.55 -13.55
N THR A 142 -13.32 13.71 -12.29
CA THR A 142 -14.21 14.16 -11.21
C THR A 142 -13.84 15.57 -10.78
N THR A 143 -14.79 16.49 -10.73
CA THR A 143 -14.53 17.88 -10.34
C THR A 143 -15.68 18.52 -9.56
N GLN A 144 -15.37 19.59 -8.83
CA GLN A 144 -16.36 20.40 -8.14
C GLN A 144 -16.68 21.71 -8.89
N GLY A 145 -15.74 22.27 -9.65
CA GLY A 145 -15.91 23.54 -10.36
C GLY A 145 -16.25 23.37 -11.84
N GLY A 146 -16.25 24.48 -12.57
CA GLY A 146 -16.53 24.48 -14.01
C GLY A 146 -15.46 23.75 -14.81
N VAL A 147 -15.87 23.05 -15.87
CA VAL A 147 -14.96 22.44 -16.85
C VAL A 147 -15.08 23.19 -18.15
N SER A 148 -13.96 23.52 -18.76
CA SER A 148 -13.93 23.91 -20.16
C SER A 148 -13.05 22.97 -20.95
N LEU A 149 -13.45 22.72 -22.18
CA LEU A 149 -12.72 21.92 -23.14
C LEU A 149 -12.59 22.76 -24.39
N SER A 150 -11.37 22.96 -24.88
CA SER A 150 -11.12 23.80 -26.06
C SER A 150 -10.19 23.10 -27.05
N GLY A 151 -10.17 23.55 -28.30
CA GLY A 151 -9.31 22.95 -29.32
C GLY A 151 -9.68 21.50 -29.61
N ASN A 152 -8.78 20.55 -29.40
CA ASN A 152 -8.97 19.11 -29.64
C ASN A 152 -8.89 18.30 -28.33
N ALA A 153 -9.31 18.91 -27.21
CA ALA A 153 -9.32 18.25 -25.91
C ALA A 153 -10.36 17.10 -25.87
N ASP A 154 -10.00 15.95 -25.29
CA ASP A 154 -10.91 14.79 -25.21
C ASP A 154 -10.93 14.20 -23.80
N VAL A 155 -12.12 14.04 -23.24
CA VAL A 155 -12.32 13.34 -21.97
C VAL A 155 -13.11 12.08 -22.23
N ASN A 156 -12.49 10.93 -22.04
CA ASN A 156 -13.06 9.63 -22.38
C ASN A 156 -13.25 8.75 -21.13
N GLY A 157 -14.51 8.48 -20.79
CA GLY A 157 -14.93 7.56 -19.73
C GLY A 157 -15.00 6.09 -20.13
N ALA A 158 -14.78 5.75 -21.41
CA ALA A 158 -14.64 4.35 -21.81
C ALA A 158 -13.37 3.77 -21.17
N ASP A 159 -13.48 2.59 -20.56
CA ASP A 159 -12.32 1.92 -20.00
C ASP A 159 -11.36 1.54 -21.12
N GLN A 160 -10.12 2.00 -21.03
CA GLN A 160 -9.06 1.72 -21.98
C GLN A 160 -7.86 1.12 -21.25
N VAL A 161 -7.31 0.06 -21.83
CA VAL A 161 -6.03 -0.49 -21.38
C VAL A 161 -4.91 0.29 -22.08
N PRO A 162 -3.95 0.87 -21.34
CA PRO A 162 -2.85 1.59 -21.96
C PRO A 162 -2.00 0.66 -22.84
N THR A 163 -1.47 1.20 -23.93
CA THR A 163 -0.66 0.42 -24.88
C THR A 163 0.52 -0.25 -24.16
N GLY A 164 0.74 -1.54 -24.42
CA GLY A 164 1.82 -2.32 -23.83
C GLY A 164 1.47 -2.99 -22.48
N TRP A 165 0.33 -2.67 -21.87
CA TRP A 165 -0.09 -3.27 -20.60
C TRP A 165 -0.82 -4.60 -20.83
N ALA A 166 -0.07 -5.70 -20.81
CA ALA A 166 -0.59 -7.04 -21.09
C ALA A 166 -1.17 -7.79 -19.87
N SER A 167 -0.95 -7.30 -18.65
CA SER A 167 -1.38 -7.94 -17.40
C SER A 167 -2.73 -7.44 -16.88
N CYS A 168 -3.47 -6.68 -17.69
CA CYS A 168 -4.76 -6.11 -17.35
C CYS A 168 -5.90 -7.10 -17.59
N ASP A 169 -6.95 -7.01 -16.77
CA ASP A 169 -8.24 -7.57 -17.13
C ASP A 169 -8.80 -6.87 -18.37
N PRO A 170 -9.70 -7.52 -19.15
CA PRO A 170 -10.38 -6.87 -20.26
C PRO A 170 -11.08 -5.58 -19.81
N PRO A 171 -11.13 -4.53 -20.66
CA PRO A 171 -11.83 -3.29 -20.33
C PRO A 171 -13.26 -3.53 -19.82
N GLY A 172 -13.58 -2.89 -18.70
CA GLY A 172 -14.89 -2.94 -18.07
C GLY A 172 -15.93 -2.09 -18.81
N ALA A 173 -17.08 -1.91 -18.14
CA ALA A 173 -18.13 -1.05 -18.65
C ALA A 173 -17.68 0.42 -18.72
N THR A 174 -18.12 1.11 -19.77
CA THR A 174 -17.93 2.56 -19.92
C THR A 174 -18.46 3.31 -18.70
N GLN A 175 -17.60 4.12 -18.09
CA GLN A 175 -17.94 5.04 -17.01
C GLN A 175 -18.35 6.40 -17.58
N PRO A 176 -18.88 7.30 -16.74
CA PRO A 176 -19.00 8.70 -17.09
C PRO A 176 -17.69 9.33 -17.56
N GLY A 177 -17.77 10.25 -18.51
CA GLY A 177 -16.61 11.05 -18.92
C GLY A 177 -16.24 12.03 -17.82
N ILE A 178 -17.20 12.87 -17.44
CA ILE A 178 -17.08 13.86 -16.38
C ILE A 178 -18.14 13.61 -15.31
N ARG A 179 -17.74 13.60 -14.04
CA ARG A 179 -18.62 13.62 -12.86
C ARG A 179 -18.44 14.94 -12.13
N ASP A 180 -19.47 15.78 -12.11
CA ASP A 180 -19.42 17.12 -11.51
C ASP A 180 -20.51 17.33 -10.45
N ASN A 181 -20.48 18.46 -9.74
CA ASN A 181 -21.50 18.83 -8.74
C ASN A 181 -22.69 19.64 -9.34
N GLY A 182 -22.95 19.52 -10.64
CA GLY A 182 -23.90 20.38 -11.37
C GLY A 182 -23.31 21.72 -11.83
N SER A 183 -21.99 21.81 -11.92
CA SER A 183 -21.27 22.93 -12.53
C SER A 183 -21.34 22.84 -14.06
N ASN A 184 -21.31 23.97 -14.78
CA ASN A 184 -21.41 23.92 -16.25
C ASN A 184 -20.13 23.35 -16.87
N VAL A 185 -20.25 22.23 -17.60
CA VAL A 185 -19.25 21.77 -18.57
C VAL A 185 -19.46 22.53 -19.88
N SER A 186 -18.40 23.15 -20.39
CA SER A 186 -18.41 23.87 -21.65
C SER A 186 -17.40 23.27 -22.62
N THR A 187 -17.79 23.10 -23.88
CA THR A 187 -16.94 22.61 -24.96
C THR A 187 -16.87 23.66 -26.06
N SER A 188 -15.68 23.97 -26.54
CA SER A 188 -15.41 24.89 -27.64
C SER A 188 -14.44 24.26 -28.64
N GLY A 189 -14.53 24.63 -29.92
CA GLY A 189 -13.75 23.96 -30.98
C GLY A 189 -14.20 22.51 -31.19
N ASN A 190 -13.24 21.58 -31.29
CA ASN A 190 -13.47 20.13 -31.42
C ASN A 190 -13.34 19.39 -30.07
N GLY A 191 -13.53 20.07 -28.94
CA GLY A 191 -13.49 19.41 -27.64
C GLY A 191 -14.59 18.37 -27.50
N SER A 192 -14.28 17.18 -26.98
CA SER A 192 -15.22 16.07 -26.82
C SER A 192 -15.24 15.49 -25.41
N VAL A 193 -16.42 15.04 -25.00
CA VAL A 193 -16.63 14.24 -23.80
C VAL A 193 -17.33 12.96 -24.21
N GLN A 194 -16.68 11.82 -23.95
CA GLN A 194 -17.14 10.48 -24.23
C GLN A 194 -17.35 9.75 -22.91
N GLY A 195 -18.37 8.92 -22.83
CA GLY A 195 -18.74 8.21 -21.60
C GLY A 195 -20.21 7.85 -21.60
N ASN A 196 -20.63 7.07 -20.61
CA ASN A 196 -22.03 6.69 -20.45
C ASN A 196 -22.49 6.94 -19.00
N PRO A 197 -23.15 8.09 -18.70
CA PRO A 197 -23.37 9.24 -19.59
C PRO A 197 -22.08 10.06 -19.83
N PRO A 198 -21.99 10.91 -20.87
CA PRO A 198 -20.82 11.77 -21.08
C PRO A 198 -20.51 12.68 -19.88
N VAL A 199 -21.54 13.32 -19.33
CA VAL A 199 -21.47 14.12 -18.11
C VAL A 199 -22.54 13.62 -17.14
N VAL A 200 -22.16 13.39 -15.89
CA VAL A 200 -23.09 13.08 -14.80
C VAL A 200 -23.02 14.17 -13.75
N ASN A 201 -24.18 14.71 -13.41
CA ASN A 201 -24.33 15.69 -12.33
C ASN A 201 -24.59 14.94 -11.03
N ASP A 202 -23.63 14.97 -10.13
CA ASP A 202 -23.66 14.31 -8.84
C ASP A 202 -23.63 15.33 -7.69
N PRO A 203 -24.78 15.64 -7.08
CA PRO A 203 -24.89 16.63 -6.01
C PRO A 203 -24.17 16.21 -4.72
N THR A 204 -23.65 14.98 -4.64
CA THR A 204 -22.90 14.50 -3.47
C THR A 204 -21.43 14.90 -3.51
N ILE A 205 -20.93 15.41 -4.65
CA ILE A 205 -19.55 15.90 -4.77
C ILE A 205 -19.37 17.15 -3.91
N ASN A 206 -18.42 17.08 -2.97
CA ASN A 206 -18.07 18.17 -2.09
C ASN A 206 -16.59 18.09 -1.72
N ASN A 207 -16.11 19.00 -0.87
CA ASN A 207 -14.69 19.06 -0.46
C ASN A 207 -14.18 17.71 0.11
N ASN A 208 -15.04 16.93 0.77
CA ASN A 208 -14.67 15.62 1.31
C ASN A 208 -14.41 14.59 0.21
N SER A 209 -14.99 14.74 -0.99
CA SER A 209 -14.74 13.87 -2.14
C SER A 209 -13.28 13.90 -2.62
N PHE A 210 -12.52 14.96 -2.29
CA PHE A 210 -11.12 15.16 -2.68
C PHE A 210 -10.15 15.00 -1.51
N THR A 211 -10.67 14.92 -0.28
CA THR A 211 -9.85 14.91 0.95
C THR A 211 -10.06 13.67 1.82
N THR A 212 -11.15 12.93 1.61
CA THR A 212 -11.49 11.70 2.34
C THR A 212 -11.83 10.57 1.38
N PHE A 213 -11.19 9.44 1.59
CA PHE A 213 -11.31 8.23 0.79
C PHE A 213 -11.70 7.07 1.71
N GLY A 214 -12.29 5.99 1.17
CA GLY A 214 -12.84 4.85 1.91
C GLY A 214 -11.79 4.03 2.67
N GLY A 215 -11.14 4.62 3.66
CA GLY A 215 -10.05 4.06 4.46
C GLY A 215 -8.84 4.97 4.69
N ALA A 216 -8.77 6.15 4.06
CA ALA A 216 -7.65 7.09 4.24
C ALA A 216 -8.07 8.55 3.94
N THR A 217 -7.36 9.52 4.50
CA THR A 217 -7.47 10.93 4.10
C THR A 217 -6.35 11.33 3.15
N TYR A 218 -6.55 12.41 2.39
CA TYR A 218 -5.50 13.03 1.58
C TYR A 218 -4.22 13.30 2.41
N ALA A 219 -4.38 13.85 3.62
CA ALA A 219 -3.25 14.08 4.51
C ALA A 219 -2.53 12.78 4.94
N GLN A 220 -3.26 11.69 5.15
CA GLN A 220 -2.67 10.38 5.47
C GLN A 220 -1.93 9.78 4.27
N LEU A 221 -2.43 10.01 3.05
CA LEU A 221 -1.75 9.59 1.83
C LEU A 221 -0.50 10.44 1.58
N ALA A 222 -0.58 11.76 1.74
CA ALA A 222 0.55 12.68 1.65
C ALA A 222 1.65 12.32 2.66
N ALA A 223 1.29 11.99 3.90
CA ALA A 223 2.23 11.54 4.93
C ALA A 223 2.87 10.17 4.62
N ARG A 224 2.26 9.38 3.73
CA ARG A 224 2.79 8.09 3.24
C ARG A 224 3.43 8.22 1.85
N ALA A 225 3.56 9.43 1.32
CA ALA A 225 4.19 9.65 0.04
C ALA A 225 5.65 9.21 0.10
N THR A 226 6.07 8.45 -0.91
CA THR A 226 7.47 8.02 -1.05
C THR A 226 8.29 9.10 -1.73
N ILE A 227 7.65 9.90 -2.58
CA ILE A 227 8.25 11.06 -3.19
C ILE A 227 7.51 12.29 -2.67
N THR A 228 8.24 13.19 -2.01
CA THR A 228 7.72 14.50 -1.60
C THR A 228 8.52 15.59 -2.27
N LEU A 229 7.82 16.50 -2.95
CA LEU A 229 8.39 17.62 -3.70
C LEU A 229 7.71 18.92 -3.27
N GLY A 230 8.41 20.05 -3.38
CA GLY A 230 7.80 21.37 -3.20
C GLY A 230 7.02 21.81 -4.43
N SER A 231 6.67 23.09 -4.48
CA SER A 231 6.19 23.72 -5.72
C SER A 231 7.35 23.83 -6.74
N GLY A 232 7.08 23.57 -8.02
CA GLY A 232 8.13 23.66 -9.03
C GLY A 232 7.77 23.14 -10.41
N THR A 233 8.78 23.06 -11.28
CA THR A 233 8.66 22.42 -12.61
C THR A 233 9.46 21.14 -12.62
N TYR A 234 8.83 20.03 -13.02
CA TYR A 234 9.41 18.70 -12.94
C TYR A 234 9.47 18.02 -14.31
N LYS A 235 10.67 17.57 -14.66
CA LYS A 235 10.95 16.68 -15.78
C LYS A 235 11.16 15.28 -15.23
N THR A 236 10.18 14.41 -15.42
CA THR A 236 10.22 13.06 -14.87
C THR A 236 10.46 12.06 -15.99
N ASN A 237 11.30 11.07 -15.69
CA ASN A 237 11.68 10.02 -16.62
C ASN A 237 12.14 8.78 -15.83
N PRO A 238 11.91 7.56 -16.36
CA PRO A 238 12.45 6.34 -15.77
C PRO A 238 13.97 6.45 -15.62
N ALA A 239 14.49 6.10 -14.46
CA ALA A 239 15.92 6.12 -14.20
C ALA A 239 16.37 4.76 -13.66
N LEU A 240 17.48 4.25 -14.18
CA LEU A 240 18.13 3.04 -13.68
C LEU A 240 19.31 3.39 -12.77
N ASN A 241 19.61 2.53 -11.81
CA ASN A 241 20.82 2.63 -10.99
C ASN A 241 22.01 1.99 -11.73
N GLY A 242 23.21 2.04 -11.13
CA GLY A 242 24.42 1.45 -11.72
C GLY A 242 24.35 -0.08 -11.93
N ALA A 243 23.37 -0.77 -11.35
CA ALA A 243 23.12 -2.20 -11.52
C ALA A 243 22.00 -2.51 -12.55
N GLY A 244 21.47 -1.50 -13.25
CA GLY A 244 20.40 -1.67 -14.23
C GLY A 244 19.01 -1.91 -13.62
N GLN A 245 18.84 -1.72 -12.31
CA GLN A 245 17.56 -1.82 -11.61
C GLN A 245 16.89 -0.45 -11.54
N CYS A 246 15.57 -0.42 -11.32
CA CYS A 246 14.86 0.84 -11.15
C CYS A 246 15.43 1.67 -9.98
N ASN A 247 15.82 2.92 -10.25
CA ASN A 247 16.41 3.80 -9.25
C ASN A 247 15.31 4.49 -8.43
N GLN A 248 14.87 3.85 -7.36
CA GLN A 248 13.83 4.38 -6.46
C GLN A 248 14.32 5.57 -5.60
N ALA A 249 15.63 5.80 -5.50
CA ALA A 249 16.19 6.92 -4.76
C ALA A 249 16.15 8.25 -5.55
N ASN A 250 15.94 8.20 -6.87
CA ASN A 250 15.79 9.39 -7.68
C ASN A 250 14.36 9.94 -7.57
N LEU A 251 14.20 11.12 -6.98
CA LEU A 251 12.89 11.78 -6.79
C LEU A 251 12.18 12.14 -8.10
N LEU A 252 12.88 12.17 -9.23
CA LEU A 252 12.32 12.41 -10.57
C LEU A 252 12.06 11.14 -11.37
N ASN A 253 12.32 9.97 -10.79
CA ASN A 253 11.92 8.68 -11.35
C ASN A 253 10.53 8.33 -10.83
N TRP A 254 9.51 8.44 -11.67
CA TRP A 254 8.12 8.14 -11.30
C TRP A 254 7.62 6.84 -11.95
N GLY A 255 8.53 5.93 -12.33
CA GLY A 255 8.18 4.68 -13.01
C GLY A 255 8.12 4.80 -14.53
N ASP A 256 7.80 3.68 -15.20
CA ASP A 256 7.84 3.54 -16.66
C ASP A 256 6.53 2.95 -17.20
N GLY A 257 5.49 3.78 -17.27
CA GLY A 257 4.16 3.35 -17.72
C GLY A 257 4.06 3.15 -19.23
N MET A 258 4.93 3.78 -20.02
CA MET A 258 5.03 3.54 -21.46
C MET A 258 5.69 2.20 -21.78
N ASN A 259 6.57 1.70 -20.90
CA ASN A 259 7.24 0.40 -21.05
C ASN A 259 7.06 -0.45 -19.79
N PRO A 260 5.87 -1.04 -19.56
CA PRO A 260 5.57 -1.77 -18.32
C PRO A 260 6.45 -3.02 -18.10
N ALA A 261 7.12 -3.53 -19.15
CA ALA A 261 8.08 -4.63 -19.06
C ALA A 261 9.50 -4.18 -18.66
N ALA A 262 9.79 -2.87 -18.67
CA ALA A 262 11.08 -2.33 -18.28
C ALA A 262 11.29 -2.42 -16.76
N PRO A 263 12.54 -2.25 -16.26
CA PRO A 263 12.82 -2.38 -14.82
C PRO A 263 11.99 -1.47 -13.91
N CYS A 264 11.57 -0.29 -14.41
CA CYS A 264 10.72 0.65 -13.69
C CYS A 264 9.22 0.50 -13.97
N GLY A 265 8.79 -0.45 -14.80
CA GLY A 265 7.38 -0.65 -15.15
C GLY A 265 6.51 -1.08 -13.96
N ASN A 266 7.11 -1.69 -12.93
CA ASN A 266 6.42 -2.06 -11.69
C ASN A 266 6.58 -1.04 -10.55
N TYR A 267 7.20 0.12 -10.79
CA TYR A 267 7.41 1.14 -9.76
C TYR A 267 6.29 2.19 -9.82
N PHE A 268 5.39 2.17 -8.86
CA PHE A 268 4.22 3.05 -8.76
C PHE A 268 4.27 3.82 -7.43
N PRO A 269 5.06 4.89 -7.33
CA PRO A 269 5.17 5.64 -6.09
C PRO A 269 3.88 6.39 -5.76
N ILE A 270 3.72 6.72 -4.47
CA ILE A 270 2.85 7.84 -4.05
C ILE A 270 3.70 9.11 -4.11
N ILE A 271 3.33 10.05 -4.99
CA ILE A 271 3.98 11.34 -5.19
C ILE A 271 3.13 12.42 -4.53
N HIS A 272 3.72 13.21 -3.63
CA HIS A 272 3.09 14.39 -3.04
C HIS A 272 3.86 15.65 -3.40
N ILE A 273 3.16 16.62 -3.97
CA ILE A 273 3.68 17.94 -4.31
C ILE A 273 3.03 18.95 -3.37
N ALA A 274 3.84 19.49 -2.46
CA ALA A 274 3.46 20.53 -1.52
C ALA A 274 3.43 21.91 -2.21
N GLY A 275 2.42 22.13 -3.05
CA GLY A 275 2.14 23.37 -3.78
C GLY A 275 1.75 23.10 -5.23
N SER A 276 1.88 24.11 -6.08
CA SER A 276 1.58 23.99 -7.51
C SER A 276 2.76 23.39 -8.29
N ALA A 277 2.49 22.60 -9.32
CA ALA A 277 3.51 22.00 -10.17
C ALA A 277 3.27 22.20 -11.66
N THR A 278 4.36 22.26 -12.41
CA THR A 278 4.35 22.10 -13.87
C THR A 278 5.07 20.81 -14.26
N LEU A 279 4.43 19.96 -15.05
CA LEU A 279 5.02 18.72 -15.57
C LEU A 279 5.37 18.90 -17.06
N ASN A 280 6.64 18.66 -17.39
CA ASN A 280 7.18 18.87 -18.74
C ASN A 280 8.26 17.82 -19.14
N GLY A 281 8.17 16.62 -18.55
CA GLY A 281 8.96 15.44 -18.95
C GLY A 281 8.22 14.59 -19.97
N ASP A 282 8.46 13.27 -19.94
CA ASP A 282 7.81 12.33 -20.85
C ASP A 282 6.72 11.52 -20.15
N GLN A 283 6.99 11.01 -18.94
CA GLN A 283 6.04 10.13 -18.26
C GLN A 283 6.17 10.04 -16.73
N GLY A 284 5.14 9.49 -16.10
CA GLY A 284 5.12 9.03 -14.71
C GLY A 284 3.94 8.08 -14.44
N GLN A 285 3.96 7.38 -13.31
CA GLN A 285 2.87 6.49 -12.91
C GLN A 285 2.75 6.41 -11.38
N GLY A 286 1.58 5.96 -10.90
CA GLY A 286 1.31 5.78 -9.47
C GLY A 286 0.15 6.64 -8.98
N ILE A 287 0.30 7.22 -7.79
CA ILE A 287 -0.69 8.11 -7.19
C ILE A 287 -0.05 9.50 -7.04
N LEU A 288 -0.58 10.49 -7.76
CA LEU A 288 -0.12 11.87 -7.70
C LEU A 288 -1.06 12.72 -6.85
N LEU A 289 -0.52 13.38 -5.83
CA LEU A 289 -1.21 14.28 -4.91
C LEU A 289 -0.60 15.67 -5.08
N VAL A 290 -1.42 16.68 -5.39
CA VAL A 290 -0.98 18.06 -5.60
C VAL A 290 -1.79 19.00 -4.73
N ASP A 291 -1.12 19.73 -3.83
CA ASP A 291 -1.79 20.67 -2.89
C ASP A 291 -2.28 21.96 -3.58
N GLY A 292 -1.71 22.31 -4.73
CA GLY A 292 -2.08 23.50 -5.51
C GLY A 292 -2.54 23.14 -6.92
N ASP A 293 -2.16 23.99 -7.88
CA ASP A 293 -2.47 23.80 -9.30
C ASP A 293 -1.52 22.81 -9.96
N LEU A 294 -2.04 22.00 -10.88
CA LEU A 294 -1.24 21.15 -11.76
C LEU A 294 -1.31 21.66 -13.20
N ASN A 295 -0.17 22.02 -13.77
CA ASN A 295 -0.02 22.42 -15.16
C ASN A 295 0.76 21.35 -15.95
N VAL A 296 0.14 20.71 -16.93
CA VAL A 296 0.78 19.71 -17.79
C VAL A 296 1.08 20.31 -19.15
N GLN A 297 2.32 20.14 -19.60
CA GLN A 297 2.84 20.67 -20.85
C GLN A 297 3.44 19.58 -21.72
N GLY A 298 3.37 19.77 -23.04
CA GLY A 298 4.06 18.93 -24.01
C GLY A 298 3.30 17.64 -24.31
N SER A 299 3.99 16.50 -24.26
CA SER A 299 3.44 15.16 -24.52
C SER A 299 3.52 14.25 -23.28
N TYR A 300 3.49 14.86 -22.10
CA TYR A 300 3.61 14.16 -20.83
C TYR A 300 2.46 13.17 -20.62
N GLN A 301 2.76 11.94 -20.19
CA GLN A 301 1.78 10.89 -19.88
C GLN A 301 1.86 10.43 -18.43
N PHE A 302 0.72 10.44 -17.73
CA PHE A 302 0.62 9.88 -16.38
C PHE A 302 -0.29 8.64 -16.34
N PHE A 303 0.15 7.57 -15.69
CA PHE A 303 -0.61 6.32 -15.54
C PHE A 303 -0.97 6.05 -14.08
N GLY A 304 -2.24 6.20 -13.71
CA GLY A 304 -2.74 5.88 -12.38
C GLY A 304 -3.76 6.88 -11.86
N ILE A 305 -3.63 7.28 -10.60
CA ILE A 305 -4.59 8.15 -9.90
C ILE A 305 -3.98 9.53 -9.69
N VAL A 306 -4.73 10.58 -9.99
CA VAL A 306 -4.28 11.96 -9.82
C VAL A 306 -5.32 12.73 -9.00
N ILE A 307 -4.89 13.33 -7.89
CA ILE A 307 -5.73 14.15 -7.01
C ILE A 307 -5.08 15.52 -6.87
N ILE A 308 -5.82 16.54 -7.26
CA ILE A 308 -5.38 17.93 -7.30
C ILE A 308 -6.32 18.74 -6.42
N GLN A 309 -5.79 19.46 -5.45
CA GLN A 309 -6.57 20.32 -4.54
C GLN A 309 -6.88 21.71 -5.17
N GLY A 310 -6.17 22.09 -6.24
CA GLY A 310 -6.44 23.26 -7.07
C GLY A 310 -6.80 22.92 -8.54
N ASP A 311 -6.38 23.76 -9.47
CA ASP A 311 -6.76 23.65 -10.88
C ASP A 311 -5.92 22.65 -11.69
N LEU A 312 -6.56 21.99 -12.66
CA LEU A 312 -5.87 21.22 -13.70
C LEU A 312 -5.79 22.03 -15.01
N LYS A 313 -4.57 22.40 -15.41
CA LYS A 313 -4.28 23.09 -16.66
C LYS A 313 -3.50 22.13 -17.56
N THR A 314 -3.97 21.87 -18.78
CA THR A 314 -3.24 20.99 -19.71
C THR A 314 -3.13 21.65 -21.07
N SER A 315 -1.91 21.83 -21.55
CA SER A 315 -1.62 22.35 -22.88
C SER A 315 -0.89 21.31 -23.70
N GLY A 316 -1.60 20.73 -24.66
CA GLY A 316 -1.06 19.78 -25.63
C GLY A 316 -0.35 20.51 -26.77
N GLY A 317 0.90 20.17 -27.02
CA GLY A 317 1.63 20.60 -28.22
C GLY A 317 2.05 19.38 -29.04
N GLY A 318 1.61 19.28 -30.30
CA GLY A 318 2.04 18.21 -31.23
C GLY A 318 0.99 17.13 -31.53
N SER A 319 1.45 16.01 -32.09
CA SER A 319 0.62 14.92 -32.64
C SER A 319 0.34 13.75 -31.70
N THR A 320 1.02 13.67 -30.55
CA THR A 320 0.87 12.60 -29.56
C THR A 320 -0.38 12.79 -28.71
N ASP A 321 -1.16 11.72 -28.62
CA ASP A 321 -2.39 11.62 -27.83
C ASP A 321 -2.09 11.05 -26.43
N ALA A 322 -2.89 11.46 -25.44
CA ALA A 322 -2.89 11.13 -24.01
C ALA A 322 -1.98 11.93 -23.09
N HIS A 323 -2.60 12.59 -22.10
CA HIS A 323 -1.93 13.13 -20.92
C HIS A 323 -2.14 12.27 -19.67
N PHE A 324 -3.29 11.62 -19.54
CA PHE A 324 -3.62 10.84 -18.35
C PHE A 324 -4.35 9.54 -18.71
N TRP A 325 -3.91 8.45 -18.10
CA TRP A 325 -4.50 7.13 -18.16
C TRP A 325 -4.88 6.69 -16.75
N GLY A 326 -6.16 6.72 -16.41
CA GLY A 326 -6.66 6.32 -15.09
C GLY A 326 -7.77 7.23 -14.60
N GLY A 327 -7.64 7.74 -13.37
CA GLY A 327 -8.67 8.59 -12.77
C GLY A 327 -8.11 9.92 -12.29
N VAL A 328 -8.74 11.01 -12.71
CA VAL A 328 -8.34 12.37 -12.33
C VAL A 328 -9.42 13.02 -11.47
N MET A 329 -9.01 13.57 -10.32
CA MET A 329 -9.87 14.30 -9.39
C MET A 329 -9.26 15.68 -9.18
N ALA A 330 -9.99 16.74 -9.54
CA ALA A 330 -9.51 18.12 -9.39
C ALA A 330 -10.54 18.98 -8.66
N GLN A 331 -10.13 19.50 -7.50
CA GLN A 331 -10.90 20.46 -6.73
C GLN A 331 -10.71 21.85 -7.34
N ASN A 332 -11.74 22.30 -8.07
CA ASN A 332 -11.72 23.64 -8.64
C ASN A 332 -12.50 24.61 -7.72
N ALA A 333 -11.80 25.61 -7.18
CA ALA A 333 -12.36 26.66 -6.31
C ALA A 333 -12.71 27.96 -7.07
N ASP A 334 -12.33 28.06 -8.35
CA ASP A 334 -12.59 29.23 -9.19
C ASP A 334 -13.43 28.84 -10.40
N LEU A 335 -14.43 29.66 -10.78
CA LEU A 335 -15.23 29.45 -11.98
C LEU A 335 -14.42 29.82 -13.25
N SER A 336 -13.14 29.46 -13.26
CA SER A 336 -12.24 29.60 -14.38
C SER A 336 -12.26 28.32 -15.21
N VAL A 337 -12.26 28.54 -16.52
CA VAL A 337 -12.23 27.56 -17.61
C VAL A 337 -10.99 26.68 -17.44
N GLN A 338 -11.17 25.38 -17.19
CA GLN A 338 -10.10 24.40 -17.39
C GLN A 338 -9.67 24.57 -18.85
N ASN A 339 -8.45 25.05 -19.10
CA ASN A 339 -7.98 25.21 -20.47
C ASN A 339 -7.30 23.92 -20.86
N LEU A 340 -8.09 22.91 -21.22
CA LEU A 340 -7.57 21.86 -22.09
C LEU A 340 -7.48 22.47 -23.49
N SER A 341 -6.27 22.75 -23.95
CA SER A 341 -6.00 23.25 -25.31
C SER A 341 -4.94 22.37 -25.96
N GLY A 342 -5.03 22.15 -27.27
CA GLY A 342 -4.27 21.09 -27.95
C GLY A 342 -4.91 19.70 -27.79
N LYS A 343 -4.25 18.63 -28.25
CA LYS A 343 -4.69 17.23 -28.12
C LYS A 343 -4.53 16.72 -26.68
N ALA A 344 -5.12 17.44 -25.72
CA ALA A 344 -5.09 17.07 -24.32
C ALA A 344 -6.16 16.02 -24.02
N THR A 345 -5.76 14.78 -23.71
CA THR A 345 -6.72 13.70 -23.48
C THR A 345 -6.63 13.04 -22.10
N LEU A 346 -7.80 12.82 -21.50
CA LEU A 346 -8.02 12.13 -20.23
C LEU A 346 -8.75 10.82 -20.50
N ASN A 347 -8.05 9.69 -20.41
CA ASN A 347 -8.62 8.37 -20.64
C ASN A 347 -8.84 7.64 -19.32
N TYR A 348 -10.08 7.21 -19.08
CA TYR A 348 -10.38 6.32 -17.99
C TYR A 348 -9.68 4.97 -18.21
N SER A 349 -8.98 4.49 -17.18
CA SER A 349 -8.34 3.17 -17.21
C SER A 349 -8.45 2.50 -15.87
N SER A 350 -9.29 1.48 -15.79
CA SER A 350 -9.39 0.63 -14.60
C SER A 350 -8.06 -0.09 -14.33
N CYS A 351 -7.33 -0.46 -15.38
CA CYS A 351 -6.07 -1.18 -15.22
C CYS A 351 -4.97 -0.33 -14.58
N SER A 352 -4.80 0.93 -14.97
CA SER A 352 -3.80 1.80 -14.34
C SER A 352 -4.17 2.11 -12.89
N ILE A 353 -5.45 2.34 -12.61
CA ILE A 353 -5.98 2.53 -11.25
C ILE A 353 -5.68 1.30 -10.38
N LEU A 354 -6.07 0.10 -10.85
CA LEU A 354 -5.83 -1.15 -10.12
C LEU A 354 -4.35 -1.44 -9.93
N SER A 355 -3.51 -1.13 -10.90
CA SER A 355 -2.05 -1.33 -10.80
C SER A 355 -1.41 -0.41 -9.77
N ALA A 356 -1.81 0.87 -9.75
CA ALA A 356 -1.40 1.82 -8.73
C ALA A 356 -1.88 1.40 -7.33
N LEU A 357 -3.15 0.99 -7.20
CA LEU A 357 -3.72 0.49 -5.95
C LEU A 357 -2.99 -0.77 -5.46
N GLN A 358 -2.77 -1.75 -6.32
CA GLN A 358 -2.04 -2.96 -5.96
C GLN A 358 -0.62 -2.63 -5.47
N ALA A 359 0.06 -1.65 -6.06
CA ALA A 359 1.41 -1.28 -5.65
C ALA A 359 1.48 -0.52 -4.32
N THR A 360 0.51 0.36 -4.06
CA THR A 360 0.57 1.35 -2.98
C THR A 360 -0.29 1.03 -1.76
N SER A 361 -1.25 0.11 -1.90
CA SER A 361 -2.23 -0.13 -0.84
C SER A 361 -1.63 -0.88 0.36
N PRO A 362 -2.06 -0.53 1.59
CA PRO A 362 -1.66 -1.25 2.79
C PRO A 362 -2.27 -2.67 2.81
N ILE A 363 -1.80 -3.48 3.75
CA ILE A 363 -2.39 -4.80 4.02
C ILE A 363 -3.33 -4.75 5.22
N SER A 364 -4.26 -5.70 5.26
CA SER A 364 -5.12 -5.95 6.41
C SER A 364 -5.21 -7.45 6.67
N MET A 365 -5.48 -7.82 7.92
CA MET A 365 -5.68 -9.21 8.32
C MET A 365 -6.93 -9.79 7.66
N MET A 366 -6.90 -11.09 7.38
CA MET A 366 -8.12 -11.77 6.93
C MET A 366 -9.15 -11.81 8.07
N ARG A 367 -10.42 -11.57 7.73
CA ARG A 367 -11.52 -11.56 8.71
C ARG A 367 -11.72 -12.90 9.41
N GLN A 368 -11.39 -14.02 8.74
CA GLN A 368 -11.52 -15.37 9.28
C GLN A 368 -10.37 -16.23 8.80
N ARG A 369 -9.94 -17.18 9.65
CA ARG A 369 -8.95 -18.23 9.31
C ARG A 369 -7.61 -17.69 8.77
N GLY A 370 -7.24 -16.46 9.11
CA GLY A 370 -5.98 -15.85 8.71
C GLY A 370 -4.80 -16.21 9.61
N TRP A 371 -5.00 -16.98 10.67
CA TRP A 371 -4.00 -17.18 11.71
C TRP A 371 -3.78 -18.67 11.98
N VAL A 372 -2.52 -19.06 12.18
CA VAL A 372 -2.13 -20.43 12.52
C VAL A 372 -0.85 -20.43 13.38
N GLN A 373 -0.77 -21.35 14.34
CA GLN A 373 0.48 -21.65 15.04
C GLN A 373 1.30 -22.65 14.22
N LEU A 374 2.58 -22.34 14.01
CA LEU A 374 3.53 -23.14 13.25
C LEU A 374 4.51 -23.83 14.23
N TYR A 375 5.01 -25.01 13.86
CA TYR A 375 5.90 -25.84 14.69
C TYR A 375 7.38 -25.79 14.26
#